data_AF-A0A9N9FKC4-F1
#
_entry.id   AF-A0A9N9FKC4-F1
#
_cell.length_a   1.000
_cell.length_b   1.000
_cell.length_c   1.000
_cell.angle_alpha   90.00
_cell.angle_beta   90.00
_cell.angle_gamma   90.00
#
_symmetry.space_group_name_H-M   'P 1'
#
loop_
_entity.id
_entity.type
_entity.pdbx_description
1 polymer ?
#
loop_
_entity_poly.entity_id
_entity_poly.type
_entity_poly.pdbx_seq_one_letter_code
_entity_poly.pdbx_strand_id
1 'polypeptide(L)'
;MYVRKNNGDVNLSEDIKLFSTLAQERRQKFIQTTLLQQASTNVWHLIPVTEQKADALKNENTIKKEELIVIINSVLISLPDSQRVKYTNLKNKLKTILLTILQEIRDFNNVKETIDEENTINELTDEN
;
A
#
# COMPACT_ATOMS: atom_id res chain seq x y z
N MET A 1 13.42 -14.43 48.60
CA MET A 1 12.22 -14.10 49.41
C MET A 1 11.62 -12.83 48.83
N TYR A 2 10.48 -12.91 48.13
CA TYR A 2 9.83 -11.72 47.56
C TYR A 2 8.81 -11.18 48.55
N VAL A 3 8.86 -9.87 48.83
CA VAL A 3 7.83 -9.18 49.60
C VAL A 3 6.87 -8.53 48.62
N ARG A 4 5.68 -9.11 48.48
CA ARG A 4 4.58 -8.54 47.70
C ARG A 4 3.91 -7.47 48.56
N LYS A 5 4.07 -6.19 48.21
CA LYS A 5 3.19 -5.12 48.71
C LYS A 5 1.98 -5.01 47.78
N ASN A 6 0.80 -4.98 48.38
CA ASN A 6 -0.51 -5.04 47.72
C ASN A 6 -0.96 -3.72 47.09
N ASN A 7 -0.11 -3.06 46.31
CA ASN A 7 -0.50 -2.00 45.37
C ASN A 7 0.25 -2.32 44.08
N GLY A 8 -0.41 -2.32 42.92
CA GLY A 8 0.12 -2.81 41.63
C GLY A 8 1.41 -2.17 41.08
N ASP A 9 2.13 -1.38 41.88
CA ASP A 9 3.50 -0.94 41.61
C ASP A 9 4.50 -2.07 41.89
N VAL A 10 4.91 -2.74 40.81
CA VAL A 10 6.07 -3.63 40.85
C VAL A 10 7.32 -2.77 40.95
N ASN A 11 7.86 -2.59 42.16
CA ASN A 11 9.17 -1.99 42.36
C ASN A 11 10.24 -2.94 41.81
N LEU A 12 10.65 -2.72 40.56
CA LEU A 12 11.74 -3.45 39.92
C LEU A 12 13.07 -3.10 40.60
N SER A 13 13.97 -4.09 40.73
CA SER A 13 15.35 -3.80 41.14
C SER A 13 16.03 -2.92 40.09
N GLU A 14 17.02 -2.14 40.51
CA GLU A 14 17.80 -1.29 39.61
C GLU A 14 18.44 -2.10 38.47
N ASP A 15 18.92 -3.32 38.75
CA ASP A 15 19.45 -4.24 37.74
C ASP A 15 18.41 -4.63 36.69
N ILE A 16 17.15 -4.87 37.09
CA ILE A 16 16.07 -5.22 36.16
C ILE A 16 15.65 -4.02 35.33
N LYS A 17 15.63 -2.81 35.92
CA LYS A 17 15.38 -1.57 35.18
C LYS A 17 16.46 -1.37 34.12
N LEU A 18 17.74 -1.49 34.51
CA LEU A 18 18.89 -1.33 33.62
C LEU A 18 18.89 -2.37 32.49
N PHE A 19 18.61 -3.64 32.80
CA PHE A 19 18.46 -4.66 31.78
C PHE A 19 17.33 -4.33 30.79
N SER A 20 16.18 -3.88 31.30
CA SER A 20 15.01 -3.61 30.47
C SER A 20 15.23 -2.42 29.53
N THR A 21 15.89 -1.36 30.01
CA THR A 21 16.25 -0.21 29.17
C THR A 21 17.23 -0.62 28.07
N LEU A 22 18.29 -1.36 28.41
CA LEU A 22 19.25 -1.87 27.44
C LEU A 22 18.61 -2.81 26.41
N ALA A 23 17.73 -3.71 26.83
CA ALA A 23 17.01 -4.62 25.93
C ALA A 23 16.08 -3.83 25.00
N GLN A 24 15.39 -2.81 25.49
CA GLN A 24 14.53 -1.95 24.70
C GLN A 24 15.34 -1.18 23.65
N GLU A 25 16.45 -0.54 24.03
CA GLU A 25 17.32 0.20 23.12
C GLU A 25 17.86 -0.71 22.01
N ARG A 26 18.34 -1.91 22.37
CA ARG A 26 18.83 -2.88 21.39
C ARG A 26 17.74 -3.35 20.44
N ARG A 27 16.53 -3.62 20.94
CA ARG A 27 15.38 -3.99 20.10
C ARG A 27 15.02 -2.86 19.14
N GLN A 28 14.91 -1.62 19.63
CA GLN A 28 14.59 -0.46 18.80
C GLN A 28 15.64 -0.26 17.71
N LYS A 29 16.92 -0.34 18.06
CA LYS A 29 18.03 -0.23 17.10
C LYS A 29 17.97 -1.34 16.06
N PHE A 30 17.75 -2.59 16.46
CA PHE A 30 17.62 -3.72 15.54
C PHE A 30 16.44 -3.56 14.57
N ILE A 31 15.28 -3.10 15.05
CA ILE A 31 14.12 -2.81 14.22
C ILE A 31 14.43 -1.71 13.21
N GLN A 32 15.05 -0.61 13.65
CA GLN A 32 15.43 0.49 12.76
C GLN A 32 16.45 0.06 11.71
N THR A 33 17.50 -0.66 12.09
CA THR A 33 18.54 -1.09 11.14
C THR A 33 18.05 -2.18 10.20
N THR A 34 17.29 -3.16 10.71
CA THR A 34 16.90 -4.32 9.89
C THR A 34 15.66 -4.00 9.07
N LEU A 35 14.60 -3.50 9.70
CA LEU A 35 13.32 -3.31 9.02
C LEU A 35 13.24 -1.95 8.31
N LEU A 36 13.75 -0.86 8.91
CA LEU A 36 13.65 0.47 8.28
C LEU A 36 14.75 0.78 7.27
N GLN A 37 15.96 0.20 7.39
CA GLN A 37 16.93 0.31 6.28
C GLN A 37 16.57 -0.60 5.11
N GLN A 38 15.92 -1.75 5.34
CA GLN A 38 15.29 -2.50 4.25
C GLN A 38 14.10 -1.75 3.66
N ALA A 39 13.41 -0.91 4.42
CA ALA A 39 12.28 -0.09 3.96
C ALA A 39 12.66 1.01 2.96
N SER A 40 13.84 1.62 3.10
CA SER A 40 14.26 2.66 2.16
C SER A 40 14.60 2.09 0.77
N THR A 41 14.88 0.79 0.69
CA THR A 41 15.13 0.07 -0.57
C THR A 41 13.95 -0.78 -1.05
N ASN A 42 13.04 -1.20 -0.17
CA ASN A 42 11.90 -2.05 -0.49
C ASN A 42 10.59 -1.29 -0.30
N VAL A 43 9.79 -1.22 -1.36
CA VAL A 43 8.41 -0.74 -1.29
C VAL A 43 7.64 -1.67 -0.36
N TRP A 44 7.12 -1.15 0.76
CA TRP A 44 6.25 -1.92 1.65
C TRP A 44 4.93 -2.16 0.93
N HIS A 45 4.68 -3.41 0.56
CA HIS A 45 3.37 -3.82 0.09
C HIS A 45 2.51 -4.23 1.28
N LEU A 46 1.26 -3.76 1.29
CA LEU A 46 0.28 -4.21 2.27
C LEU A 46 0.11 -5.72 2.13
N ILE A 47 0.05 -6.42 3.27
CA ILE A 47 -0.24 -7.86 3.29
C ILE A 47 -1.63 -8.05 2.66
N PRO A 48 -1.74 -8.84 1.58
CA PRO A 48 -3.02 -9.05 0.94
C PRO A 48 -3.95 -9.78 1.92
N VAL A 49 -5.04 -9.12 2.31
CA VAL A 49 -6.02 -9.64 3.28
C VAL A 49 -6.98 -10.66 2.63
N THR A 50 -6.98 -10.75 1.30
CA THR A 50 -7.81 -11.68 0.52
C THR A 50 -6.97 -12.50 -0.46
N GLU A 51 -7.39 -13.73 -0.76
CA GLU A 51 -6.72 -14.61 -1.74
C GLU A 51 -6.59 -13.94 -3.10
N GLN A 52 -7.64 -13.25 -3.56
CA GLN A 52 -7.63 -12.54 -4.84
C GLN A 52 -6.55 -11.45 -4.91
N LYS A 53 -6.29 -10.75 -3.79
CA LYS A 53 -5.19 -9.77 -3.69
C LYS A 53 -3.82 -10.47 -3.63
N ALA A 54 -3.73 -11.66 -3.02
CA ALA A 54 -2.50 -12.44 -2.96
C ALA A 54 -2.11 -13.00 -4.34
N ASP A 55 -3.08 -13.46 -5.11
CA ASP A 55 -2.87 -13.96 -6.47
C ASP A 55 -2.54 -12.82 -7.44
N ALA A 56 -3.17 -11.66 -7.30
CA ALA A 56 -2.79 -10.46 -8.05
C ALA A 56 -1.33 -10.06 -7.81
N LEU A 57 -0.87 -10.08 -6.54
CA LEU A 57 0.52 -9.76 -6.18
C LEU A 57 1.54 -10.79 -6.74
N LYS A 58 1.18 -12.07 -6.76
CA LYS A 58 2.00 -13.12 -7.40
C LYS A 58 2.06 -12.92 -8.91
N ASN A 59 0.93 -12.59 -9.53
CA ASN A 59 0.85 -12.42 -10.98
C ASN A 59 1.64 -11.19 -11.45
N GLU A 60 1.57 -10.05 -10.75
CA GLU A 60 2.30 -8.83 -11.11
C GLU A 60 3.83 -9.00 -11.10
N ASN A 61 4.36 -9.83 -10.20
CA ASN A 61 5.78 -10.19 -10.21
C ASN A 61 6.18 -11.06 -11.40
N THR A 62 5.25 -11.86 -11.92
CA THR A 62 5.48 -12.85 -12.98
C THR A 62 5.31 -12.26 -14.39
N ILE A 63 4.46 -11.24 -14.54
CA ILE A 63 4.20 -10.56 -15.83
C ILE A 63 5.49 -9.95 -16.41
N LYS A 64 5.76 -10.20 -17.70
CA LYS A 64 6.92 -9.61 -18.38
C LYS A 64 6.69 -8.13 -18.65
N LYS A 65 7.78 -7.36 -18.78
CA LYS A 65 7.70 -5.91 -19.03
C LYS A 65 6.89 -5.61 -20.30
N GLU A 66 7.06 -6.42 -21.34
CA GLU A 66 6.40 -6.28 -22.63
C GLU A 66 4.89 -6.50 -22.52
N GLU A 67 4.47 -7.53 -21.78
CA GLU A 67 3.07 -7.82 -21.50
C GLU A 67 2.44 -6.70 -20.66
N LEU A 68 3.17 -6.17 -19.68
CA LEU A 68 2.71 -5.05 -18.86
C LEU A 68 2.47 -3.79 -19.71
N ILE A 69 3.32 -3.53 -20.72
CA ILE A 69 3.12 -2.42 -21.66
C ILE A 69 1.84 -2.64 -22.49
N VAL A 70 1.58 -3.87 -22.94
CA VAL A 70 0.35 -4.19 -23.68
C VAL A 70 -0.88 -3.94 -22.82
N ILE A 71 -0.86 -4.39 -21.55
CA ILE A 71 -1.95 -4.18 -20.59
C ILE A 71 -2.17 -2.68 -20.35
N ILE A 72 -1.11 -1.91 -20.10
CA ILE A 72 -1.23 -0.46 -19.89
C ILE A 72 -1.85 0.20 -21.13
N ASN A 73 -1.37 -0.13 -22.34
CA ASN A 73 -1.94 0.43 -23.56
C ASN A 73 -3.41 0.05 -23.75
N SER A 74 -3.84 -1.17 -23.40
CA SER A 74 -5.24 -1.55 -23.52
C SER A 74 -6.13 -0.78 -22.54
N VAL A 75 -5.65 -0.51 -21.32
CA VAL A 75 -6.43 0.25 -20.33
C VAL A 75 -6.38 1.75 -20.61
N LEU A 76 -5.29 2.28 -21.19
CA LEU A 76 -5.20 3.69 -21.58
C LEU A 76 -6.33 4.11 -22.54
N ILE A 77 -6.89 3.18 -23.31
CA ILE A 77 -8.02 3.44 -24.21
C ILE A 77 -9.28 3.86 -23.41
N SER A 78 -9.41 3.56 -22.12
CA SER A 78 -10.56 4.05 -21.33
C SER A 78 -10.42 5.51 -20.89
N LEU A 79 -9.23 6.09 -20.97
CA LEU A 79 -8.95 7.46 -20.51
C LEU A 79 -9.21 8.51 -21.61
N PRO A 80 -9.55 9.76 -21.24
CA PRO A 80 -9.58 10.88 -22.18
C PRO A 80 -8.18 11.18 -22.76
N ASP A 81 -8.13 11.66 -24.00
CA ASP A 81 -6.85 11.95 -24.69
C ASP A 81 -5.96 12.95 -23.92
N SER A 82 -6.58 13.92 -23.23
CA SER A 82 -5.88 14.88 -22.37
C SER A 82 -5.14 14.25 -21.19
N GLN A 83 -5.55 13.05 -20.75
CA GLN A 83 -4.87 12.29 -19.70
C GLN A 83 -3.88 11.28 -20.29
N ARG A 84 -4.18 10.69 -21.46
CA ARG A 84 -3.29 9.72 -22.14
C ARG A 84 -1.92 10.29 -22.47
N VAL A 85 -1.83 11.59 -22.79
CA VAL A 85 -0.56 12.26 -23.13
C VAL A 85 0.49 12.20 -22.00
N LYS A 86 0.08 11.97 -20.74
CA LYS A 86 0.99 11.79 -19.61
C LYS A 86 1.73 10.46 -19.65
N TYR A 87 1.14 9.46 -20.31
CA TYR A 87 1.61 8.08 -20.33
C TYR A 87 2.30 7.74 -21.65
N THR A 88 3.39 8.46 -21.95
CA THR A 88 4.21 8.24 -23.16
C THR A 88 5.51 7.50 -22.85
N ASN A 89 6.18 7.00 -23.90
CA ASN A 89 7.50 6.36 -23.82
C ASN A 89 7.57 5.15 -22.86
N LEU A 90 6.49 4.36 -22.75
CA LEU A 90 6.38 3.22 -21.83
C LEU A 90 7.52 2.19 -22.00
N LYS A 91 7.99 1.98 -23.24
CA LYS A 91 9.11 1.06 -23.55
C LYS A 91 10.40 1.40 -22.79
N ASN A 92 10.64 2.68 -22.52
CA ASN A 92 11.86 3.15 -21.85
C ASN A 92 11.75 3.17 -20.32
N LYS A 93 10.57 2.92 -19.76
CA LYS A 93 10.33 2.93 -18.31
C LYS A 93 10.76 1.59 -17.67
N LEU A 94 11.11 1.64 -16.38
CA LEU A 94 11.36 0.45 -15.56
C LEU A 94 10.04 -0.28 -15.27
N LYS A 95 10.10 -1.59 -15.02
CA LYS A 95 8.91 -2.41 -14.68
C LYS A 95 8.16 -1.85 -13.47
N THR A 96 8.88 -1.39 -12.45
CA THR A 96 8.28 -0.76 -11.25
C THR A 96 7.46 0.49 -11.59
N ILE A 97 8.00 1.36 -12.45
CA ILE A 97 7.30 2.58 -12.91
C ILE A 97 6.05 2.20 -13.72
N LEU A 98 6.12 1.15 -14.53
CA LEU A 98 4.98 0.66 -15.29
C LEU A 98 3.86 0.13 -14.36
N LEU A 99 4.21 -0.57 -13.27
CA LEU A 99 3.25 -1.01 -12.27
C LEU A 99 2.58 0.18 -11.56
N THR A 100 3.34 1.21 -11.20
CA THR A 100 2.78 2.45 -10.63
C THR A 100 1.80 3.12 -11.58
N ILE A 101 2.16 3.23 -12.88
CA ILE A 101 1.28 3.79 -13.91
C ILE A 101 -0.02 2.97 -14.03
N LEU A 102 0.08 1.64 -14.05
CA LEU A 102 -1.10 0.77 -14.14
C LEU A 102 -2.03 0.97 -12.94
N GLN A 103 -1.47 1.12 -11.73
CA GLN A 103 -2.25 1.38 -10.53
C GLN A 103 -2.92 2.74 -10.57
N GLU A 104 -2.20 3.80 -10.95
CA GLU A 104 -2.77 5.15 -11.11
C GLU A 104 -3.98 5.12 -12.07
N ILE A 105 -3.84 4.46 -13.22
CA ILE A 105 -4.91 4.36 -14.22
C ILE A 105 -6.14 3.62 -13.64
N ARG A 106 -5.93 2.54 -12.87
CA ARG A 106 -7.02 1.81 -12.20
C ARG A 106 -7.74 2.68 -11.18
N ASP A 107 -6.98 3.41 -10.37
CA ASP A 107 -7.54 4.30 -9.35
C ASP A 107 -8.39 5.42 -9.99
N PHE A 108 -7.95 5.97 -11.13
CA PHE A 108 -8.73 6.91 -11.93
C PHE A 108 -10.08 6.34 -12.40
N ASN A 109 -10.11 5.09 -12.83
CA ASN A 109 -11.34 4.45 -13.30
C ASN A 109 -12.30 4.14 -12.13
N ASN A 110 -11.78 3.69 -10.98
CA ASN A 110 -12.60 3.38 -9.80
C ASN A 110 -13.29 4.62 -9.20
N VAL A 111 -12.63 5.78 -9.23
CA VAL A 111 -13.23 7.05 -8.76
C VAL A 111 -14.39 7.49 -9.64
N LYS A 112 -14.38 7.14 -10.93
CA LYS A 112 -15.44 7.51 -11.86
C LYS A 112 -16.72 6.71 -11.63
N GLU A 113 -16.60 5.42 -11.30
CA GLU A 113 -17.75 4.57 -10.97
C GLU A 113 -18.55 5.09 -9.76
N THR A 114 -17.90 5.71 -8.77
CA THR A 114 -18.59 6.26 -7.59
C THR A 114 -19.37 7.55 -7.83
N ILE A 115 -19.12 8.27 -8.94
CA ILE A 115 -19.76 9.56 -9.22
C ILE A 115 -21.03 9.38 -10.08
N ASP A 116 -21.07 8.34 -10.91
CA ASP A 116 -22.20 8.07 -11.81
C ASP A 116 -23.42 7.45 -11.10
N GLU A 117 -23.26 6.92 -9.88
CA GLU A 117 -24.38 6.34 -9.09
C GLU A 117 -25.19 7.40 -8.31
N GLU A 118 -24.63 8.58 -8.02
CA GLU A 118 -25.28 9.58 -7.15
C GLU A 118 -26.20 10.57 -7.91
N ASN A 119 -26.23 10.54 -9.25
CA ASN A 119 -26.97 11.51 -10.06
C ASN A 119 -28.28 10.99 -10.71
N THR A 120 -28.75 9.79 -10.37
CA THR A 120 -30.00 9.21 -10.92
C THR A 120 -31.21 9.24 -9.96
N ILE A 121 -31.33 10.25 -9.07
CA ILE A 121 -32.49 10.34 -8.15
C ILE A 121 -33.23 11.70 -8.19
N ASN A 122 -32.78 12.72 -8.93
CA ASN A 122 -33.35 14.08 -8.81
C ASN A 122 -34.08 14.64 -10.05
N GLU A 123 -34.67 13.80 -10.90
CA GLU A 123 -35.70 14.25 -11.85
C GLU A 123 -36.81 13.20 -11.89
N LEU A 124 -37.89 13.40 -11.10
CA LEU A 124 -39.26 12.93 -11.33
C LEU A 124 -40.11 13.17 -10.07
N THR A 125 -40.59 14.40 -9.89
CA THR A 125 -41.78 14.86 -9.12
C THR A 125 -41.63 16.39 -9.05
N ASP A 126 -42.46 17.24 -9.64
CA ASP A 126 -43.92 17.25 -9.62
C ASP A 126 -44.51 17.95 -10.87
N GLU A 127 -45.34 17.22 -11.63
CA GLU A 127 -46.46 17.81 -12.38
C GLU A 127 -47.76 17.33 -11.70
N ASN A 128 -48.41 18.21 -10.93
CA ASN A 128 -49.85 18.53 -10.98
C ASN A 128 -50.24 19.52 -9.87
#